data_AF-A0AAD3NQL8-F1
#
_entry.id   AF-A0AAD3NQL8-F1
#
_cell.length_a   1.000
_cell.length_b   1.000
_cell.length_c   1.000
_cell.angle_alpha   90.00
_cell.angle_beta   90.00
_cell.angle_gamma   90.00
#
_symmetry.space_group_name_H-M   'P 1'
#
loop_
_entity.id
_entity.type
_entity.pdbx_description
1 polymer ?
#
loop_
_entity_poly.entity_id
_entity_poly.type
_entity_poly.pdbx_seq_one_letter_code
_entity_poly.pdbx_strand_id
1 'polypeptide(L)'
;MAGRALFSVVAALCILNIAFAGNTNAPKITDILTDRDVQEALGTAWKESFLQNPNSYQVRGGWIYADSNYPDAHKYIVVQQASKDRSPQGADGDIDLDNPEKDVVLSSDDYKLVADFHTHPFAGKTQQRADSDDIKRAYERGVPGIVVSCSGVFYYGPERRASLNLLVKLTMAKRMSNSAITNISPKANATHKSNPTACYAVLSLNTVIIALLYVYYICIFMLSAVL
;
A
#
# COMPACT_ATOMS: atom_id res chain seq x y z
N MET A 1 10.69 -4.35 -47.32
CA MET A 1 10.33 -5.40 -46.34
C MET A 1 10.62 -4.95 -44.90
N ALA A 2 10.08 -3.80 -44.46
CA ALA A 2 10.34 -3.22 -43.13
C ALA A 2 9.08 -3.11 -42.24
N GLY A 3 7.89 -3.46 -42.76
CA GLY A 3 6.61 -3.26 -42.07
C GLY A 3 6.17 -4.37 -41.11
N ARG A 4 6.89 -5.49 -41.04
CA ARG A 4 6.51 -6.64 -40.19
C ARG A 4 7.11 -6.63 -38.78
N ALA A 5 8.19 -5.88 -38.55
CA ALA A 5 8.84 -5.83 -37.25
C ALA A 5 8.13 -4.88 -36.25
N LEU A 6 7.47 -3.82 -36.74
CA LEU A 6 6.83 -2.82 -35.86
C LEU A 6 5.54 -3.35 -35.20
N PHE A 7 4.78 -4.21 -35.89
CA PHE A 7 3.52 -4.75 -35.36
C PHE A 7 3.71 -5.71 -34.17
N SER A 8 4.84 -6.41 -34.09
CA SER A 8 5.12 -7.32 -32.96
C SER A 8 5.45 -6.60 -31.64
N VAL A 9 6.04 -5.39 -31.71
CA VAL A 9 6.44 -4.64 -30.50
C VAL A 9 5.23 -3.97 -29.84
N VAL A 10 4.26 -3.51 -30.63
CA VAL A 10 3.03 -2.89 -30.11
C VAL A 10 2.11 -3.94 -29.47
N ALA A 11 1.99 -5.13 -30.06
CA ALA A 11 1.24 -6.24 -29.46
C ALA A 11 1.83 -6.68 -28.12
N ALA A 12 3.17 -6.71 -27.99
CA ALA A 12 3.84 -7.05 -26.74
C ALA A 12 3.63 -5.99 -25.63
N LEU A 13 3.56 -4.69 -25.98
CA LEU A 13 3.24 -3.63 -25.01
C LEU A 13 1.76 -3.63 -24.60
N CYS A 14 0.83 -4.00 -25.48
CA CYS A 14 -0.58 -4.14 -25.13
C CYS A 14 -0.84 -5.35 -24.22
N ILE A 15 -0.13 -6.46 -24.42
CA ILE A 15 -0.24 -7.65 -23.54
C ILE A 15 0.33 -7.36 -22.14
N LEU A 16 1.33 -6.48 -22.01
CA LEU A 16 1.89 -6.11 -20.71
C LEU A 16 0.93 -5.29 -19.83
N ASN A 17 -0.03 -4.57 -20.43
CA ASN A 17 -1.03 -3.80 -19.69
C ASN A 17 -2.26 -4.63 -19.27
N ILE A 18 -2.50 -5.80 -19.87
CA ILE A 18 -3.65 -6.66 -19.53
C ILE A 18 -3.30 -7.61 -18.37
N ALA A 19 -2.01 -7.89 -18.12
CA ALA A 19 -1.56 -8.72 -17.00
C ALA A 19 -1.61 -8.02 -15.62
N PHE A 20 -1.99 -6.74 -15.57
CA PHE A 20 -2.29 -6.00 -14.34
C PHE A 20 -3.81 -5.92 -14.06
N ALA A 21 -4.61 -6.81 -14.62
CA ALA A 21 -5.87 -7.22 -13.99
C ALA A 21 -5.52 -8.03 -12.72
N GLY A 22 -4.87 -7.36 -11.76
CA GLY A 22 -4.60 -7.87 -10.44
C GLY A 22 -5.92 -8.35 -9.87
N ASN A 23 -5.91 -9.53 -9.28
CA ASN A 23 -7.06 -10.11 -8.60
C ASN A 23 -7.74 -9.02 -7.74
N THR A 24 -8.85 -8.48 -8.22
CA THR A 24 -9.60 -7.37 -7.62
C THR A 24 -10.40 -7.80 -6.38
N ASN A 25 -10.24 -9.05 -5.96
CA ASN A 25 -11.03 -9.66 -4.89
C ASN A 25 -10.63 -9.15 -3.50
N ALA A 26 -9.69 -8.22 -3.39
CA ALA A 26 -9.49 -7.51 -2.14
C ALA A 26 -10.79 -6.80 -1.74
N PRO A 27 -11.23 -6.94 -0.47
CA PRO A 27 -12.44 -6.31 -0.01
C PRO A 27 -12.34 -4.80 -0.12
N LYS A 28 -13.44 -4.18 -0.58
CA LYS A 28 -13.57 -2.73 -0.54
C LYS A 28 -13.74 -2.29 0.90
N ILE A 29 -13.38 -1.05 1.18
CA ILE A 29 -13.59 -0.45 2.49
C ILE A 29 -15.07 -0.51 2.91
N THR A 30 -16.00 -0.42 1.96
CA THR A 30 -17.43 -0.60 2.23
C THR A 30 -17.76 -1.99 2.74
N ASP A 31 -17.12 -3.03 2.21
CA ASP A 31 -17.35 -4.41 2.64
C ASP A 31 -16.72 -4.66 4.02
N ILE A 32 -15.50 -4.13 4.21
CA ILE A 32 -14.78 -4.18 5.51
C ILE A 32 -15.61 -3.53 6.62
N LEU A 33 -16.22 -2.36 6.37
CA LEU A 33 -17.04 -1.65 7.36
C LEU A 33 -18.39 -2.32 7.66
N THR A 34 -18.85 -3.22 6.79
CA THR A 34 -20.05 -4.03 7.04
C THR A 34 -19.76 -5.35 7.75
N ASP A 35 -18.49 -5.71 7.91
CA ASP A 35 -18.07 -6.93 8.60
C ASP A 35 -18.29 -6.80 10.12
N ARG A 36 -18.91 -7.82 10.71
CA ARG A 36 -19.29 -7.81 12.14
C ARG A 36 -18.06 -7.77 13.04
N ASP A 37 -17.04 -8.56 12.73
CA ASP A 37 -15.86 -8.70 13.58
C ASP A 37 -15.00 -7.42 13.49
N VAL A 38 -15.02 -6.75 12.34
CA VAL A 38 -14.48 -5.37 12.20
C VAL A 38 -15.25 -4.39 13.08
N GLN A 39 -16.58 -4.36 13.01
CA GLN A 39 -17.38 -3.44 13.84
C GLN A 39 -17.15 -3.64 15.34
N GLU A 40 -17.05 -4.90 15.79
CA GLU A 40 -16.75 -5.24 17.18
C GLU A 40 -15.34 -4.77 17.59
N ALA A 41 -14.35 -4.95 16.73
CA ALA A 41 -12.99 -4.51 16.99
C ALA A 41 -12.86 -2.97 17.05
N LEU A 42 -13.54 -2.25 16.16
CA LEU A 42 -13.60 -0.78 16.19
C LEU A 42 -14.25 -0.28 17.50
N GLY A 43 -15.35 -0.91 17.93
CA GLY A 43 -16.03 -0.57 19.18
C GLY A 43 -15.16 -0.88 20.42
N THR A 44 -14.45 -2.00 20.40
CA THR A 44 -13.53 -2.40 21.48
C THR A 44 -12.37 -1.41 21.59
N ALA A 45 -11.71 -1.10 20.47
CA ALA A 45 -10.61 -0.13 20.45
C ALA A 45 -11.09 1.25 20.94
N TRP A 46 -12.27 1.71 20.52
CA TRP A 46 -12.84 2.95 21.01
C TRP A 46 -13.04 2.93 22.53
N LYS A 47 -13.66 1.88 23.07
CA LYS A 47 -13.87 1.71 24.51
C LYS A 47 -12.54 1.71 25.28
N GLU A 48 -11.54 1.00 24.79
CA GLU A 48 -10.21 0.88 25.40
C GLU A 48 -9.34 2.14 25.25
N SER A 49 -9.79 3.11 24.46
CA SER A 49 -9.09 4.39 24.29
C SER A 49 -9.28 5.30 25.49
N PHE A 50 -10.25 5.04 26.36
CA PHE A 50 -10.54 5.83 27.56
C PHE A 50 -10.04 5.10 28.80
N LEU A 51 -9.00 5.65 29.42
CA LEU A 51 -8.38 5.06 30.62
C LEU A 51 -9.21 5.43 31.87
N GLN A 52 -8.99 4.71 32.98
CA GLN A 52 -9.73 4.94 34.23
C GLN A 52 -9.54 6.35 34.81
N ASN A 53 -8.46 7.03 34.43
CA ASN A 53 -8.16 8.39 34.87
C ASN A 53 -8.93 9.41 34.02
N PRO A 54 -9.67 10.35 34.63
CA PRO A 54 -10.31 11.44 33.91
C PRO A 54 -9.31 12.22 33.04
N ASN A 55 -9.66 12.47 31.78
CA ASN A 55 -8.80 13.13 30.79
C ASN A 55 -7.54 12.34 30.37
N SER A 56 -7.45 11.05 30.72
CA SER A 56 -6.43 10.17 30.18
C SER A 56 -7.03 9.29 29.10
N TYR A 57 -6.45 9.38 27.92
CA TYR A 57 -6.85 8.60 26.77
C TYR A 57 -5.63 8.13 26.01
N GLN A 58 -5.87 7.22 25.09
CA GLN A 58 -4.83 6.54 24.36
C GLN A 58 -5.35 6.08 23.01
N VAL A 59 -4.57 6.31 21.95
CA VAL A 59 -4.91 5.79 20.63
C VAL A 59 -4.77 4.27 20.65
N ARG A 60 -5.85 3.59 20.26
CA ARG A 60 -5.96 2.13 20.09
C ARG A 60 -6.14 1.84 18.62
N GLY A 61 -5.76 0.65 18.18
CA GLY A 61 -5.86 0.31 16.77
C GLY A 61 -5.38 -1.10 16.45
N GLY A 62 -5.24 -1.38 15.18
CA GLY A 62 -4.80 -2.68 14.70
C GLY A 62 -4.85 -2.81 13.18
N TRP A 63 -4.86 -4.06 12.74
CA TRP A 63 -4.79 -4.44 11.35
C TRP A 63 -5.95 -5.37 10.99
N ILE A 64 -6.41 -5.27 9.76
CA ILE A 64 -7.48 -6.08 9.20
C ILE A 64 -6.89 -6.88 8.05
N TYR A 65 -7.04 -8.20 8.10
CA TYR A 65 -6.52 -9.12 7.11
C TYR A 65 -7.67 -9.82 6.39
N ALA A 66 -7.46 -10.17 5.13
CA ALA A 66 -8.34 -11.04 4.37
C ALA A 66 -7.59 -12.28 3.89
N ASP A 67 -8.26 -13.43 3.88
CA ASP A 67 -7.73 -14.66 3.33
C ASP A 67 -7.69 -14.58 1.79
N SER A 68 -6.51 -14.73 1.21
CA SER A 68 -6.24 -14.67 -0.23
C SER A 68 -6.56 -15.97 -0.98
N ASN A 69 -6.80 -17.08 -0.27
CA ASN A 69 -7.19 -18.35 -0.88
C ASN A 69 -8.64 -18.35 -1.39
N TYR A 70 -9.48 -17.44 -0.89
CA TYR A 70 -10.89 -17.41 -1.26
C TYR A 70 -11.16 -16.39 -2.37
N PRO A 71 -11.91 -16.76 -3.43
CA PRO A 71 -12.32 -15.82 -4.46
C PRO A 71 -13.25 -14.73 -3.89
N ASP A 72 -13.98 -15.03 -2.82
CA ASP A 72 -14.82 -14.09 -2.05
C ASP A 72 -14.09 -13.64 -0.77
N ALA A 73 -12.92 -13.02 -0.88
CA ALA A 73 -12.10 -12.67 0.30
C ALA A 73 -12.82 -11.76 1.32
N HIS A 74 -13.92 -11.11 0.92
CA HIS A 74 -14.83 -10.37 1.81
C HIS A 74 -15.44 -11.22 2.95
N LYS A 75 -15.49 -12.55 2.81
CA LYS A 75 -16.10 -13.46 3.80
C LYS A 75 -15.14 -13.94 4.89
N TYR A 76 -13.84 -13.73 4.71
CA TYR A 76 -12.80 -14.26 5.58
C TYR A 76 -11.89 -13.13 6.03
N ILE A 77 -12.47 -12.24 6.83
CA ILE A 77 -11.76 -11.15 7.47
C ILE A 77 -11.31 -11.61 8.86
N VAL A 78 -10.08 -11.25 9.23
CA VAL A 78 -9.57 -11.40 10.59
C VAL A 78 -9.04 -10.05 11.05
N VAL A 79 -9.42 -9.67 12.27
CA VAL A 79 -8.96 -8.42 12.88
C VAL A 79 -7.95 -8.74 13.97
N GLN A 80 -6.84 -8.03 13.95
CA GLN A 80 -5.78 -8.13 14.95
C GLN A 80 -5.56 -6.76 15.57
N GLN A 81 -5.94 -6.61 16.83
CA GLN A 81 -5.58 -5.43 17.61
C GLN A 81 -4.07 -5.42 17.87
N ALA A 82 -3.48 -4.23 17.92
CA ALA A 82 -2.08 -4.08 18.32
C ALA A 82 -1.92 -4.53 19.78
N SER A 83 -1.12 -5.58 20.02
CA SER A 83 -0.97 -6.17 21.36
C SER A 83 -0.13 -5.31 22.31
N LYS A 84 0.71 -4.44 21.74
CA LYS A 84 1.54 -3.52 22.51
C LYS A 84 0.85 -2.17 22.64
N ASP A 85 0.91 -1.64 23.85
CA ASP A 85 0.70 -0.22 24.12
C ASP A 85 1.80 0.57 23.41
N ARG A 86 1.54 0.93 22.14
CA ARG A 86 2.50 1.66 21.29
C ARG A 86 2.32 3.17 21.38
N SER A 87 1.19 3.61 21.93
CA SER A 87 0.85 5.01 22.08
C SER A 87 1.30 5.55 23.44
N PRO A 88 1.93 6.73 23.49
CA PRO A 88 2.10 7.46 24.74
C PRO A 88 0.74 7.67 25.41
N GLN A 89 0.66 7.52 26.73
CA GLN A 89 -0.54 7.92 27.46
C GLN A 89 -0.69 9.45 27.41
N GLY A 90 -1.91 9.92 27.19
CA GLY A 90 -2.23 11.34 27.21
C GLY A 90 -2.53 11.91 25.83
N ALA A 91 -2.39 13.24 25.73
CA ALA A 91 -3.28 14.00 24.89
C ALA A 91 -3.09 13.85 23.36
N ASP A 92 -1.90 13.42 22.98
CA ASP A 92 -1.37 13.47 21.61
C ASP A 92 -0.59 12.17 21.29
N GLY A 93 -1.06 11.03 21.82
CA GLY A 93 -0.34 9.76 21.68
C GLY A 93 -0.62 9.06 20.36
N ASP A 94 0.34 9.05 19.43
CA ASP A 94 0.21 8.28 18.18
C ASP A 94 0.41 6.78 18.39
N ILE A 95 -0.23 5.95 17.57
CA ILE A 95 0.03 4.50 17.52
C ILE A 95 0.90 4.16 16.30
N ASP A 96 1.98 3.40 16.51
CA ASP A 96 2.78 2.87 15.40
C ASP A 96 2.13 1.62 14.80
N LEU A 97 1.54 1.76 13.62
CA LEU A 97 0.94 0.68 12.83
C LEU A 97 1.78 0.24 11.62
N ASP A 98 3.02 0.73 11.49
CA ASP A 98 3.87 0.47 10.31
C ASP A 98 4.37 -0.98 10.27
N ASN A 99 4.43 -1.63 11.42
CA ASN A 99 4.90 -2.99 11.58
C ASN A 99 3.76 -3.88 12.12
N PRO A 100 2.96 -4.48 11.21
CA PRO A 100 1.93 -5.44 11.58
C PRO A 100 2.52 -6.62 12.35
N GLU A 101 1.93 -6.93 13.50
CA GLU A 101 2.39 -8.01 14.36
C GLU A 101 2.12 -9.36 13.70
N LYS A 102 3.14 -10.23 13.64
CA LYS A 102 3.04 -11.53 12.97
C LYS A 102 2.36 -12.62 13.82
N ASP A 103 1.96 -12.26 15.02
CA ASP A 103 1.93 -13.22 16.12
C ASP A 103 0.57 -13.93 16.27
N VAL A 104 -0.47 -13.55 15.51
CA VAL A 104 -1.83 -14.11 15.68
C VAL A 104 -2.43 -14.67 14.39
N VAL A 105 -2.30 -13.98 13.25
CA VAL A 105 -3.00 -14.35 12.00
C VAL A 105 -2.04 -14.83 10.91
N LEU A 106 -0.76 -14.45 11.00
CA LEU A 106 0.22 -14.55 9.91
C LEU A 106 1.06 -15.84 9.94
N SER A 107 0.61 -16.89 10.64
CA SER A 107 1.27 -18.20 10.52
C SER A 107 0.99 -18.87 9.17
N SER A 108 -0.07 -18.45 8.47
CA SER A 108 -0.27 -18.76 7.06
C SER A 108 0.08 -17.56 6.18
N ASP A 109 0.76 -17.83 5.07
CA ASP A 109 1.04 -16.84 4.02
C ASP A 109 -0.24 -16.35 3.32
N ASP A 110 -1.40 -16.87 3.69
CA ASP A 110 -2.67 -16.69 3.00
C ASP A 110 -3.40 -15.42 3.44
N TYR A 111 -3.15 -14.93 4.67
CA TYR A 111 -3.74 -13.68 5.14
C TYR A 111 -2.95 -12.46 4.67
N LYS A 112 -3.64 -11.55 3.97
CA LYS A 112 -3.06 -10.31 3.46
C LYS A 112 -3.68 -9.13 4.16
N LEU A 113 -2.86 -8.16 4.53
CA LEU A 113 -3.34 -6.90 5.09
C LEU A 113 -4.25 -6.19 4.09
N VAL A 114 -5.47 -5.84 4.48
CA VAL A 114 -6.45 -5.16 3.62
C VAL A 114 -6.89 -3.81 4.15
N ALA A 115 -6.71 -3.55 5.45
CA ALA A 115 -6.86 -2.22 6.04
C ALA A 115 -6.10 -2.14 7.36
N ASP A 116 -5.86 -0.93 7.84
CA ASP A 116 -5.57 -0.66 9.25
C ASP A 116 -6.69 0.17 9.88
N PHE A 117 -6.68 0.24 11.21
CA PHE A 117 -7.60 1.12 11.93
C PHE A 117 -6.96 1.66 13.20
N HIS A 118 -7.40 2.84 13.62
CA HIS A 118 -7.07 3.40 14.93
C HIS A 118 -8.14 4.38 15.44
N THR A 119 -7.99 4.83 16.67
CA THR A 119 -8.94 5.73 17.34
C THR A 119 -8.37 7.14 17.51
N HIS A 120 -9.20 8.16 17.39
CA HIS A 120 -8.91 9.53 17.80
C HIS A 120 -9.81 9.89 19.00
N PRO A 121 -9.43 9.47 20.23
CA PRO A 121 -10.26 9.66 21.42
C PRO A 121 -10.35 11.12 21.90
N PHE A 122 -9.41 11.99 21.46
CA PHE A 122 -9.47 13.40 21.84
C PHE A 122 -10.51 14.17 21.03
N ALA A 123 -11.42 14.83 21.75
CA ALA A 123 -12.45 15.70 21.18
C ALA A 123 -12.02 17.17 21.06
N GLY A 124 -10.74 17.49 21.31
CA GLY A 124 -10.18 18.77 20.88
C GLY A 124 -10.44 18.91 19.38
N LYS A 125 -11.12 19.98 18.97
CA LYS A 125 -11.82 20.18 17.68
C LYS A 125 -11.00 19.91 16.40
N THR A 126 -9.73 19.55 16.50
CA THR A 126 -8.75 19.55 15.43
C THR A 126 -8.57 18.21 14.73
N GLN A 127 -8.84 17.05 15.36
CA GLN A 127 -8.47 15.75 14.77
C GLN A 127 -9.60 14.70 14.80
N GLN A 128 -10.78 15.07 14.32
CA GLN A 128 -11.91 14.14 14.16
C GLN A 128 -11.78 13.20 12.96
N ARG A 129 -10.78 13.42 12.11
CA ARG A 129 -10.48 12.70 10.87
C ARG A 129 -9.01 12.29 10.87
N ALA A 130 -8.63 11.43 9.93
CA ALA A 130 -7.26 11.14 9.60
C ALA A 130 -6.45 12.42 9.35
N ASP A 131 -5.22 12.44 9.84
CA ASP A 131 -4.26 13.50 9.52
C ASP A 131 -3.52 13.24 8.20
N SER A 132 -2.56 14.10 7.87
CA SER A 132 -1.79 13.96 6.63
C SER A 132 -0.86 12.74 6.64
N ASP A 133 -0.36 12.34 7.80
CA ASP A 133 0.56 11.21 7.94
C ASP A 133 -0.20 9.89 7.82
N ASP A 134 -1.41 9.80 8.38
CA ASP A 134 -2.35 8.71 8.16
C ASP A 134 -2.61 8.47 6.67
N ILE A 135 -3.02 9.53 5.97
CA ILE A 135 -3.34 9.47 4.53
C ILE A 135 -2.12 9.02 3.73
N LYS A 136 -0.95 9.60 4.02
CA LYS A 136 0.30 9.25 3.36
C LYS A 136 0.64 7.77 3.57
N ARG A 137 0.60 7.28 4.81
CA ARG A 137 0.91 5.88 5.15
C ARG A 137 -0.06 4.89 4.49
N ALA A 138 -1.35 5.22 4.44
CA ALA A 138 -2.36 4.39 3.76
C ALA A 138 -2.02 4.19 2.26
N TYR A 139 -1.64 5.26 1.57
CA TYR A 139 -1.22 5.17 0.16
C TYR A 139 0.14 4.47 -0.03
N GLU A 140 1.11 4.72 0.85
CA GLU A 140 2.41 4.01 0.83
C GLU A 140 2.24 2.50 1.03
N ARG A 141 1.33 2.10 1.92
CA ARG A 141 1.01 0.70 2.18
C ARG A 141 0.07 0.08 1.14
N GLY A 142 -0.66 0.91 0.40
CA GLY A 142 -1.62 0.50 -0.63
C GLY A 142 -2.85 -0.20 -0.06
N VAL A 143 -3.28 0.19 1.14
CA VAL A 143 -4.50 -0.30 1.82
C VAL A 143 -5.26 0.87 2.44
N PRO A 144 -6.60 0.85 2.50
CA PRO A 144 -7.37 1.84 3.25
C PRO A 144 -6.99 1.87 4.73
N GLY A 145 -7.22 3.02 5.36
CA GLY A 145 -7.23 3.15 6.81
C GLY A 145 -8.58 3.61 7.34
N ILE A 146 -8.84 3.30 8.61
CA ILE A 146 -10.09 3.62 9.32
C ILE A 146 -9.75 4.38 10.61
N VAL A 147 -10.38 5.54 10.80
CA VAL A 147 -10.34 6.30 12.06
C VAL A 147 -11.68 6.22 12.77
N VAL A 148 -11.66 5.84 14.04
CA VAL A 148 -12.82 5.96 14.94
C VAL A 148 -12.64 7.20 15.81
N SER A 149 -13.53 8.17 15.71
CA SER A 149 -13.48 9.38 16.53
C SER A 149 -14.83 9.63 17.21
N CYS A 150 -14.89 10.67 18.04
CA CYS A 150 -16.13 11.11 18.69
C CYS A 150 -17.23 11.52 17.70
N SER A 151 -16.88 11.75 16.42
CA SER A 151 -17.82 12.12 15.36
C SER A 151 -18.27 10.93 14.50
N GLY A 152 -17.76 9.73 14.77
CA GLY A 152 -18.10 8.50 14.06
C GLY A 152 -16.89 7.79 13.47
N VAL A 153 -17.15 6.95 12.48
CA VAL A 153 -16.14 6.14 11.78
C VAL A 153 -15.87 6.76 10.41
N PHE A 154 -14.60 7.04 10.12
CA PHE A 154 -14.14 7.64 8.88
C PHE A 154 -13.13 6.70 8.20
N TYR A 155 -13.09 6.71 6.87
CA TYR A 155 -12.07 6.01 6.11
C TYR A 155 -11.28 6.96 5.22
N TYR A 156 -10.07 6.55 4.87
CA TYR A 156 -9.13 7.33 4.06
C TYR A 156 -8.20 6.40 3.25
N GLY A 157 -7.44 6.99 2.33
CA GLY A 157 -6.53 6.25 1.46
C GLY A 157 -7.24 5.58 0.27
N PRO A 158 -6.65 4.51 -0.31
CA PRO A 158 -7.26 3.80 -1.43
C PRO A 158 -8.53 3.05 -1.02
N GLU A 159 -9.50 2.89 -1.93
CA GLU A 159 -10.77 2.19 -1.65
C GLU A 159 -10.58 0.71 -1.25
N ARG A 160 -9.48 0.09 -1.69
CA ARG A 160 -9.10 -1.31 -1.41
C ARG A 160 -7.63 -1.56 -1.70
N ARG A 161 -7.13 -2.71 -1.25
CA ARG A 161 -5.83 -3.25 -1.71
C ARG A 161 -5.87 -3.56 -3.21
N ALA A 162 -4.81 -3.26 -3.95
CA ALA A 162 -4.74 -3.51 -5.39
C ALA A 162 -4.80 -5.01 -5.78
N SER A 163 -4.22 -5.89 -4.95
CA SER A 163 -4.24 -7.34 -5.17
C SER A 163 -3.97 -8.09 -3.87
N LEU A 164 -4.73 -9.16 -3.62
CA LEU A 164 -4.44 -10.14 -2.56
C LEU A 164 -3.37 -11.15 -3.00
N ASN A 165 -3.35 -11.50 -4.29
CA ASN A 165 -2.45 -12.50 -4.85
C ASN A 165 -1.16 -11.92 -5.41
N LEU A 166 -0.68 -10.81 -4.84
CA LEU A 166 0.66 -10.34 -5.16
C LEU A 166 1.69 -11.25 -4.47
N LEU A 167 1.78 -12.50 -4.93
CA LEU A 167 3.05 -13.21 -4.88
C LEU A 167 4.01 -12.28 -5.61
N VAL A 168 4.91 -11.66 -4.85
CA VAL A 168 5.97 -10.79 -5.36
C VAL A 168 6.97 -11.65 -6.14
N LYS A 169 6.53 -12.31 -7.22
CA LYS A 169 7.41 -13.00 -8.18
C LYS A 169 8.21 -12.01 -9.01
N LEU A 170 7.76 -10.75 -9.11
CA LEU A 170 8.46 -9.70 -9.85
C LEU A 170 9.73 -9.21 -9.16
N THR A 171 9.85 -9.27 -7.83
CA THR A 171 11.09 -8.84 -7.15
C THR A 171 12.14 -9.95 -7.09
N MET A 172 11.73 -11.24 -7.04
CA MET A 172 12.69 -12.35 -7.14
C MET A 172 13.21 -12.56 -8.57
N ALA A 173 12.37 -12.42 -9.60
CA ALA A 173 12.83 -12.50 -10.98
C ALA A 173 13.87 -11.39 -11.32
N LYS A 174 13.70 -10.18 -10.76
CA LYS A 174 14.64 -9.07 -10.94
C LYS A 174 15.92 -9.22 -10.10
N ARG A 175 15.86 -9.83 -8.92
CA ARG A 175 17.06 -10.16 -8.13
C ARG A 175 17.87 -11.30 -8.76
N MET A 176 17.20 -12.30 -9.33
CA MET A 176 17.86 -13.41 -10.04
C MET A 176 18.47 -12.98 -11.38
N SER A 177 17.87 -12.03 -12.11
CA SER A 177 18.49 -11.50 -13.34
C SER A 177 19.73 -10.65 -13.05
N ASN A 178 19.77 -9.92 -11.92
CA ASN A 178 20.92 -9.08 -11.57
C ASN A 178 22.09 -9.88 -10.97
N SER A 179 21.84 -11.00 -10.28
CA SER A 179 22.92 -11.89 -9.82
C SER A 179 23.54 -12.73 -10.94
N ALA A 180 22.87 -12.88 -12.10
CA ALA A 180 23.44 -13.56 -13.26
C ALA A 180 24.42 -12.68 -14.06
N ILE A 181 24.42 -11.35 -13.87
CA ILE A 181 25.23 -10.40 -14.64
C ILE A 181 26.57 -10.07 -13.94
N THR A 182 26.73 -10.32 -12.64
CA THR A 182 27.93 -9.94 -11.87
C THR A 182 29.11 -10.92 -11.94
N ASN A 183 29.08 -11.93 -12.82
CA ASN A 183 30.18 -12.91 -12.95
C ASN A 183 31.07 -12.74 -14.21
N ILE A 184 31.06 -11.56 -14.84
CA ILE A 184 32.10 -11.21 -15.82
C ILE A 184 32.96 -10.11 -15.21
N SER A 185 33.99 -10.53 -14.48
CA SER A 185 35.06 -9.65 -14.00
C SER A 185 36.09 -9.46 -15.12
N PRO A 186 36.31 -8.25 -15.65
CA PRO A 186 37.53 -7.94 -16.37
C PRO A 186 38.58 -7.49 -15.34
N LYS A 187 39.64 -8.28 -15.19
CA LYS A 187 40.91 -7.79 -14.65
C LYS A 187 41.39 -6.64 -15.56
N ALA A 188 41.46 -5.44 -15.02
CA ALA A 188 42.27 -4.38 -15.60
C ALA A 188 42.92 -3.54 -14.50
N ASN A 189 44.20 -3.30 -14.74
CA ASN A 189 45.21 -2.79 -13.83
C ASN A 189 45.39 -1.28 -14.04
N ALA A 190 45.70 -0.59 -12.93
CA ALA A 190 46.46 0.66 -12.82
C ALA A 190 45.96 2.00 -13.42
N THR A 191 45.97 2.99 -12.50
CA THR A 191 46.41 4.40 -12.63
C THR A 191 45.68 5.36 -13.58
N HIS A 192 45.13 6.46 -13.02
CA HIS A 192 45.71 7.82 -13.09
C HIS A 192 44.65 8.96 -13.04
N LYS A 193 45.01 10.00 -12.26
CA LYS A 193 44.58 11.43 -12.26
C LYS A 193 43.13 11.86 -12.02
N SER A 194 43.07 12.96 -11.27
CA SER A 194 41.93 13.68 -10.72
C SER A 194 41.37 14.77 -11.66
N ASN A 195 40.11 15.14 -11.36
CA ASN A 195 39.33 16.35 -11.72
C ASN A 195 38.65 16.43 -13.11
N PRO A 196 37.57 17.23 -13.27
CA PRO A 196 36.30 17.25 -12.50
C PRO A 196 35.06 17.28 -13.46
N THR A 197 33.86 17.33 -12.88
CA THR A 197 32.60 17.80 -13.51
C THR A 197 31.84 16.82 -14.42
N ALA A 198 30.79 16.20 -13.86
CA ALA A 198 29.57 15.86 -14.60
C ALA A 198 28.38 15.81 -13.63
N CYS A 199 27.58 16.87 -13.61
CA CYS A 199 26.23 16.85 -13.04
C CYS A 199 25.38 15.89 -13.89
N TYR A 200 25.04 14.73 -13.34
CA TYR A 200 23.95 13.94 -13.88
C TYR A 200 22.64 14.54 -13.37
N ALA A 201 21.82 15.04 -14.29
CA ALA A 201 20.45 15.41 -13.99
C ALA A 201 19.69 14.13 -13.61
N VAL A 202 19.42 13.97 -12.32
CA VAL A 202 18.44 13.00 -11.83
C VAL A 202 17.08 13.54 -12.25
N LEU A 203 16.58 13.10 -13.40
CA LEU A 203 15.18 13.26 -13.73
C LEU A 203 14.38 12.54 -12.63
N SER A 204 13.64 13.31 -11.85
CA SER A 204 12.78 12.76 -10.81
C SER A 204 11.84 11.73 -11.43
N LEU A 205 11.54 10.66 -10.68
CA LEU A 205 10.63 9.59 -11.12
C LEU A 205 9.29 10.15 -11.66
N ASN A 206 8.87 11.29 -11.12
CA ASN A 206 7.67 12.03 -11.56
C ASN A 206 7.76 12.52 -13.01
N THR A 207 8.93 12.95 -13.48
CA THR A 207 9.13 13.43 -14.85
C THR A 207 9.01 12.28 -15.87
N VAL A 208 9.47 11.09 -15.50
CA VAL A 208 9.33 9.88 -16.33
C VAL A 208 7.86 9.43 -16.39
N ILE A 209 7.15 9.47 -15.26
CA ILE A 209 5.72 9.11 -15.21
C ILE A 209 4.87 10.06 -16.05
N ILE A 210 5.12 11.38 -15.96
CA ILE A 210 4.40 12.38 -16.76
C ILE A 210 4.64 12.18 -18.26
N ALA A 211 5.89 11.90 -18.67
CA ALA A 211 6.21 11.62 -20.07
C ALA A 211 5.47 10.37 -20.58
N LEU A 212 5.34 9.32 -19.77
CA LEU A 212 4.64 8.10 -20.13
C LEU A 212 3.13 8.29 -20.24
N LEU A 213 2.52 9.07 -19.33
CA LEU A 213 1.10 9.42 -19.40
C LEU A 213 0.78 10.28 -20.64
N TYR A 214 1.69 11.18 -21.01
CA TYR A 214 1.53 12.04 -22.19
C TYR A 214 1.56 11.23 -23.49
N VAL A 215 2.49 10.26 -23.60
CA VAL A 215 2.54 9.34 -24.75
C VAL A 215 1.29 8.46 -24.81
N TYR A 216 0.81 7.96 -23.67
CA TYR A 216 -0.43 7.17 -23.61
C TYR A 216 -1.65 7.97 -24.09
N TYR A 217 -1.77 9.24 -23.67
CA TYR A 217 -2.86 10.13 -24.09
C TYR A 217 -2.85 10.41 -25.59
N ILE A 218 -1.67 10.66 -26.18
CA ILE A 218 -1.51 10.84 -27.63
C ILE A 218 -1.95 9.58 -28.38
N CYS A 219 -1.59 8.39 -27.89
CA CYS A 219 -1.97 7.13 -28.51
C CYS A 219 -3.49 6.92 -28.51
N ILE A 220 -4.19 7.22 -27.41
CA ILE A 220 -5.67 7.15 -27.33
C ILE A 220 -6.31 8.16 -28.30
N PHE A 221 -5.79 9.38 -28.32
CA PHE A 221 -6.33 10.43 -29.19
C PHE A 221 -6.18 10.09 -30.68
N MET A 222 -5.03 9.52 -31.06
CA MET A 222 -4.81 9.06 -32.44
C MET A 222 -5.70 7.86 -32.81
N LEU A 223 -5.96 6.95 -31.86
CA LEU A 223 -6.81 5.78 -32.11
C LEU A 223 -8.30 6.14 -32.27
N SER A 224 -8.75 7.19 -31.58
CA SER A 224 -10.13 7.68 -31.66
C SER A 224 -10.39 8.56 -32.90
N ALA A 225 -9.35 9.06 -33.57
CA ALA A 225 -9.49 9.82 -34.81
C ALA A 225 -9.56 8.94 -36.07
N VAL A 226 -9.31 7.63 -35.95
CA VAL A 226 -9.27 6.66 -37.07
C VAL A 226 -10.51 5.75 -37.09
N LEU A 227 -11.31 5.74 -36.02
CA LEU A 227 -12.59 5.04 -35.90
C LEU A 227 -13.76 6.00 -36.14
#